data_AF-A0A2N5A3M0-F1
#
_entry.id   AF-A0A2N5A3M0-F1
#
_cell.length_a   1.000
_cell.length_b   1.000
_cell.length_c   1.000
_cell.angle_alpha   90.00
_cell.angle_beta   90.00
_cell.angle_gamma   90.00
#
_symmetry.space_group_name_H-M   'P 1'
#
loop_
_entity.id
_entity.type
_entity.pdbx_description
1 polymer ?
#
loop_
_entity_poly.entity_id
_entity_poly.type
_entity_poly.pdbx_seq_one_letter_code
_entity_poly.pdbx_strand_id
1 'polypeptide(L)' 'RQEILQLADRLAPFAHQLKATAALEAVVRQAKSPHSEAQQMRDFIANGGSLSGLVQKHCEIWAA' A
#
# COMPACT_ATOMS: atom_id res chain seq x y z
N ARG A 1 -11.29 -0.12 -5.78
CA ARG A 1 -9.97 -0.11 -6.47
C ARG A 1 -10.03 0.55 -7.84
N GLN A 2 -11.04 0.25 -8.68
CA GLN A 2 -11.18 0.86 -10.01
C GLN A 2 -11.39 2.39 -9.99
N GLU A 3 -12.15 2.91 -9.02
CA GLU A 3 -12.32 4.37 -8.82
C GLU A 3 -11.00 5.09 -8.53
N ILE A 4 -10.11 4.47 -7.74
CA ILE A 4 -8.78 5.02 -7.44
C ILE A 4 -7.94 5.13 -8.71
N LEU A 5 -8.05 4.14 -9.62
CA LEU A 5 -7.33 4.16 -10.90
C LEU A 5 -7.86 5.28 -11.81
N GLN A 6 -9.18 5.40 -11.94
CA GLN A 6 -9.80 6.48 -12.72
C GLN A 6 -9.47 7.87 -12.17
N LEU A 7 -9.43 8.00 -10.84
CA LEU A 7 -9.02 9.24 -10.19
C LEU A 7 -7.54 9.52 -10.42
N ALA A 8 -6.67 8.50 -10.36
CA ALA A 8 -5.25 8.66 -10.61
C ALA A 8 -4.96 9.18 -12.02
N ASP A 9 -5.68 8.68 -13.03
CA ASP A 9 -5.56 9.16 -14.41
C ASP A 9 -5.92 10.66 -14.53
N ARG A 10 -6.95 11.10 -13.81
CA ARG A 10 -7.35 12.52 -13.75
C ARG A 10 -6.34 13.38 -12.99
N LEU A 11 -5.65 12.81 -12.01
CA LEU A 11 -4.66 13.50 -11.17
C LEU A 11 -3.27 13.56 -11.80
N ALA A 12 -2.96 12.72 -12.80
CA ALA A 12 -1.66 12.66 -13.47
C ALA A 12 -1.07 14.02 -13.91
N PRO A 13 -1.82 14.93 -14.59
CA PRO A 13 -1.28 16.23 -14.99
C PRO A 13 -0.93 17.12 -13.78
N PHE A 14 -1.73 17.06 -12.71
CA PHE A 14 -1.47 17.82 -11.47
C PHE A 14 -0.29 17.24 -10.69
N ALA A 15 -0.16 15.91 -10.65
CA ALA A 15 0.97 15.25 -10.02
C ALA A 15 2.29 15.60 -10.72
N HIS A 16 2.27 15.74 -12.05
CA HIS A 16 3.44 16.22 -12.79
C HIS A 16 3.80 17.67 -12.43
N GLN A 17 2.83 18.58 -12.37
CA GLN A 17 3.05 19.97 -11.99
C GLN A 17 3.61 20.11 -10.57
N LEU A 18 3.11 19.30 -9.62
CA LEU A 18 3.49 19.35 -8.21
C LEU A 18 4.69 18.44 -7.87
N LYS A 19 5.36 17.84 -8.88
CA LYS A 19 6.47 16.88 -8.69
C LYS A 19 6.11 15.67 -7.82
N ALA A 20 4.85 15.26 -7.85
CA ALA A 20 4.29 14.14 -7.10
C ALA A 20 4.05 12.88 -7.96
N THR A 21 4.55 12.83 -9.21
CA THR A 21 4.35 11.70 -10.14
C THR A 21 4.73 10.36 -9.52
N ALA A 22 5.87 10.27 -8.83
CA ALA A 22 6.33 9.04 -8.19
C ALA A 22 5.38 8.56 -7.08
N ALA A 23 4.80 9.49 -6.32
CA ALA A 23 3.82 9.16 -5.29
C ALA A 23 2.52 8.63 -5.91
N LEU A 24 2.05 9.27 -6.99
CA LEU A 24 0.86 8.82 -7.72
C LEU A 24 1.07 7.41 -8.32
N GLU A 25 2.24 7.15 -8.91
CA GLU A 25 2.58 5.83 -9.41
C GLU A 25 2.61 4.76 -8.30
N ALA A 26 3.13 5.10 -7.12
CA ALA A 26 3.12 4.19 -5.97
C ALA A 26 1.69 3.83 -5.54
N VAL A 27 0.79 4.81 -5.50
CA VAL A 27 -0.64 4.59 -5.21
C VAL A 27 -1.28 3.71 -6.28
N VAL A 28 -1.01 3.94 -7.56
CA VAL A 28 -1.53 3.10 -8.65
C VAL A 28 -1.02 1.66 -8.55
N ARG A 29 0.27 1.47 -8.23
CA ARG A 29 0.83 0.12 -7.99
C ARG A 29 0.13 -0.56 -6.81
N GLN A 30 -0.07 0.14 -5.70
CA GLN A 30 -0.79 -0.41 -4.54
C GLN A 30 -2.25 -0.74 -4.85
N ALA A 31 -2.93 0.11 -5.63
CA ALA A 31 -4.30 -0.10 -6.05
C ALA A 31 -4.46 -1.33 -6.95
N LYS A 32 -3.46 -1.66 -7.76
CA LYS A 32 -3.40 -2.88 -8.60
C LYS A 32 -2.97 -4.13 -7.81
N SER A 33 -2.31 -3.98 -6.66
CA SER A 33 -1.89 -5.12 -5.84
C SER A 33 -3.09 -5.95 -5.36
N PRO A 34 -3.06 -7.29 -5.51
CA PRO A 34 -4.15 -8.16 -5.06
C PRO A 34 -4.27 -8.21 -3.54
N HIS A 35 -3.18 -7.98 -2.80
CA HIS A 35 -3.15 -8.09 -1.35
C HIS A 35 -3.25 -6.71 -0.68
N SER A 36 -4.14 -6.58 0.30
CA SER A 36 -4.16 -5.43 1.21
C SER A 36 -3.31 -5.73 2.43
N GLU A 37 -2.76 -4.70 3.07
CA GLU A 37 -2.02 -4.85 4.33
C GLU A 37 -2.86 -5.57 5.39
N ALA A 38 -4.15 -5.23 5.50
CA ALA A 38 -5.07 -5.90 6.41
C ALA A 38 -5.21 -7.41 6.11
N GLN A 39 -5.19 -7.80 4.83
CA GLN A 39 -5.22 -9.22 4.48
C GLN A 39 -3.89 -9.90 4.83
N GLN A 40 -2.75 -9.27 4.54
CA GLN A 40 -1.43 -9.80 4.91
C GLN A 40 -1.28 -9.97 6.43
N MET A 41 -1.81 -9.05 7.23
CA MET A 41 -1.86 -9.16 8.69
C MET A 41 -2.71 -10.35 9.13
N ARG A 42 -3.88 -10.56 8.50
CA ARG A 42 -4.73 -11.74 8.78
C ARG A 42 -4.05 -13.04 8.39
N ASP A 43 -3.40 -13.08 7.23
CA ASP A 43 -2.69 -14.26 6.73
C ASP A 43 -1.50 -14.59 7.65
N PHE A 44 -0.80 -13.57 8.16
CA PHE A 44 0.27 -13.76 9.14
C PHE A 44 -0.22 -14.49 10.41
N ILE A 45 -1.37 -14.08 10.94
CA ILE A 45 -1.97 -14.74 12.12
C ILE A 45 -2.51 -16.13 11.77
N ALA A 46 -3.16 -16.29 10.62
CA ALA A 46 -3.68 -17.57 10.16
C ALA A 46 -2.58 -18.62 9.96
N ASN A 47 -1.37 -18.19 9.59
CA ASN A 47 -0.20 -19.04 9.43
C ASN A 47 0.56 -19.33 10.74
N GLY A 48 -0.03 -19.03 11.90
CA GLY A 48 0.54 -19.32 13.22
C GLY A 48 1.40 -18.20 13.80
N GLY A 49 1.43 -17.02 13.19
CA GLY A 49 2.05 -15.83 13.77
C GLY A 49 1.28 -15.33 14.99
N SER A 50 2.00 -14.78 15.97
CA SER A 50 1.39 -14.13 17.14
C SER A 50 1.15 -12.64 16.90
N LEU A 51 0.23 -12.02 17.64
CA LEU A 51 0.05 -10.56 17.60
C LEU A 51 1.32 -9.80 18.02
N SER A 52 2.09 -10.33 18.98
CA SER A 52 3.38 -9.74 19.35
C SER A 52 4.40 -9.80 18.21
N GLY A 53 4.47 -10.92 17.49
CA GLY A 53 5.31 -11.06 16.30
C GLY A 53 4.87 -10.16 15.15
N LEU A 54 3.56 -9.93 15.00
CA LEU A 54 3.03 -8.99 14.01
C LEU A 54 3.45 -7.54 14.31
N VAL A 55 3.36 -7.12 15.58
CA VAL A 55 3.82 -5.79 16.03
C VAL A 55 5.32 -5.65 15.81
N GLN A 56 6.12 -6.65 16.18
CA GLN A 56 7.56 -6.64 15.93
C GLN A 56 7.88 -6.48 14.44
N LYS A 57 7.23 -7.25 13.57
CA LYS A 57 7.40 -7.15 12.12
C LYS A 57 7.08 -5.73 11.60
N HIS A 58 6.03 -5.10 12.12
CA HIS A 58 5.69 -3.72 11.73
C HIS A 58 6.71 -2.69 12.24
N CYS A 59 7.32 -2.90 13.41
CA CYS A 59 8.45 -2.09 13.86
C CYS A 59 9.67 -2.22 12.93
N GLU A 60 9.99 -3.44 12.49
CA GLU A 60 11.09 -3.70 11.54
C GLU A 60 10.83 -3.03 10.19
N ILE A 61 9.60 -3.11 9.66
CA ILE A 61 9.20 -2.43 8.40
C ILE A 61 9.34 -0.91 8.52
N TRP A 62 8.98 -0.33 9.66
CA TRP A 62 9.04 1.12 9.86
C TRP A 62 10.46 1.65 10.03
N ALA A 63 11.36 0.83 10.57
CA ALA A 63 12.76 1.19 10.78
C ALA A 63 13.63 1.07 9.51
N ALA A 64 13.16 0.34 8.49
CA ALA A 64 13.84 0.14 7.21
C ALA A 64 13.69 1.34 6.28
#